data_AF-A0A1Q7QB56-F1
#
_entry.id   AF-A0A1Q7QB56-F1
#
_cell.length_a   1.000
_cell.length_b   1.000
_cell.length_c   1.000
_cell.angle_alpha   90.00
_cell.angle_beta   90.00
_cell.angle_gamma   90.00
#
_symmetry.space_group_name_H-M   'P 1'
#
loop_
_entity.id
_entity.type
_entity.pdbx_description
1 polymer ?
#
loop_
_entity_poly.entity_id
_entity_poly.type
_entity_poly.pdbx_seq_one_letter_code
_entity_poly.pdbx_strand_id
1 'polypeptide(L)'
;LFDGTINMPVMHQAVKAYMSNQRLGLAYTKTRGLVAGGNQKPWKQKGTGRARQGSRRAPQWVGGGTVFGPTGRKYDQTVPRQIRALARKSALNARAREDAVIVIDNFNYDAPSTKQLVSLLSALGVTDKKVLILTDGLKKNVFLSGRNLQRTHVMPYADVSTYHILWSDVVLVESSALGYQLESVAEKPRAAKPKPEGKSRGAAKAEAKAEKAATRRATAKKATRTAAQESRAAKPKAKAKTKKPAAKKPAGKKKGRN
;
A
#
# COMPACT_ATOMS: atom_id res chain seq x y z
N LEU A 1 29.32 8.34 12.20
CA LEU A 1 28.10 7.54 11.92
C LEU A 1 28.38 6.47 10.88
N PHE A 2 28.98 6.83 9.75
CA PHE A 2 29.38 5.93 8.69
C PHE A 2 30.86 5.56 8.82
N ASP A 3 31.15 4.34 9.24
CA ASP A 3 32.52 3.80 9.35
C ASP A 3 32.71 2.53 8.50
N GLY A 4 31.69 2.21 7.70
CA GLY A 4 31.68 1.05 6.83
C GLY A 4 31.59 -0.29 7.55
N THR A 5 31.59 -0.38 8.88
CA THR A 5 31.51 -1.69 9.57
C THR A 5 30.08 -2.25 9.56
N ILE A 6 29.91 -3.53 9.21
CA ILE A 6 28.59 -4.17 9.14
C ILE A 6 28.61 -5.47 9.93
N ASN A 7 27.73 -5.56 10.94
CA ASN A 7 27.54 -6.78 11.71
C ASN A 7 26.17 -7.41 11.40
N MET A 8 26.18 -8.42 10.53
CA MET A 8 24.97 -9.14 10.09
C MET A 8 24.22 -9.85 11.24
N PRO A 9 24.89 -10.63 12.13
CA PRO A 9 24.20 -11.28 13.26
C PRO A 9 23.43 -10.32 14.16
N VAL A 10 24.02 -9.16 14.46
CA VAL A 10 23.41 -8.14 15.32
C VAL A 10 22.20 -7.49 14.65
N MET A 11 22.28 -7.23 13.34
CA MET A 11 21.13 -6.74 12.57
C MET A 11 19.98 -7.75 12.55
N HIS A 12 20.28 -9.03 12.31
CA HIS A 12 19.28 -10.10 12.32
C HIS A 12 18.61 -10.24 13.69
N GLN A 13 19.37 -10.21 14.78
CA GLN A 13 18.83 -10.27 16.14
C GLN A 13 17.89 -9.10 16.43
N ALA A 14 18.28 -7.88 16.06
CA ALA A 14 17.47 -6.68 16.26
C ALA A 14 16.15 -6.74 15.47
N VAL A 15 16.20 -7.20 14.21
CA VAL A 15 15.01 -7.36 13.36
C VAL A 15 14.08 -8.44 13.90
N LYS A 16 14.63 -9.60 14.29
CA LYS A 16 13.84 -10.70 14.88
C LYS A 16 13.12 -10.24 16.16
N ALA A 17 13.82 -9.52 17.03
CA ALA A 17 13.22 -8.95 18.23
C ALA A 17 12.11 -7.95 17.89
N TYR A 18 12.34 -7.03 16.94
CA TYR A 18 11.32 -6.08 16.48
C TYR A 18 10.06 -6.81 15.98
N MET A 19 10.22 -7.79 15.07
CA MET A 19 9.09 -8.54 14.51
C MET A 19 8.37 -9.40 15.56
N SER A 20 9.09 -9.94 16.55
CA SER A 20 8.51 -10.73 17.64
C SER A 20 7.62 -9.85 18.54
N ASN A 21 8.07 -8.63 18.85
CA ASN A 21 7.37 -7.69 19.73
C ASN A 21 6.09 -7.12 19.09
N GLN A 22 5.95 -7.17 17.76
CA GLN A 22 4.72 -6.78 17.07
C GLN A 22 3.60 -7.84 17.16
N ARG A 23 3.90 -9.05 17.67
CA ARG A 23 2.93 -10.16 17.70
C ARG A 23 2.08 -10.12 18.97
N LEU A 24 0.76 -10.17 18.78
CA LEU A 24 -0.20 -10.33 19.86
C LEU A 24 -0.53 -11.81 20.07
N GLY A 25 -0.20 -12.37 21.24
CA GLY A 25 -0.45 -13.77 21.58
C GLY A 25 -1.83 -14.02 22.17
N LEU A 26 -2.90 -13.73 21.42
CA LEU A 26 -4.29 -13.89 21.86
C LEU A 26 -4.88 -15.29 21.63
N ALA A 27 -4.15 -16.16 20.92
CA ALA A 27 -4.64 -17.51 20.64
C ALA A 27 -4.79 -18.33 21.93
N TYR A 28 -5.97 -18.89 22.16
CA TYR A 28 -6.28 -19.65 23.36
C TYR A 28 -7.22 -20.82 23.06
N THR A 29 -7.02 -21.94 23.72
CA THR A 29 -7.89 -23.12 23.65
C THR A 29 -8.38 -23.53 25.03
N LYS A 30 -9.61 -24.04 25.11
CA LYS A 30 -10.15 -24.56 26.37
C LYS A 30 -9.51 -25.91 26.67
N THR A 31 -8.73 -25.96 27.73
CA THR A 31 -8.24 -27.21 28.31
C THR A 31 -9.38 -27.95 29.02
N ARG A 32 -9.16 -29.21 29.40
CA ARG A 32 -10.15 -30.04 30.13
C ARG A 32 -10.80 -29.31 31.31
N GLY A 33 -10.05 -28.47 32.03
CA GLY A 33 -10.54 -27.73 33.19
C GLY A 33 -11.45 -26.55 32.85
N LEU A 34 -11.33 -26.00 31.64
CA LEU A 34 -12.02 -24.79 31.19
C LEU A 34 -13.23 -25.09 30.30
N VAL A 35 -13.34 -26.33 29.81
CA VAL A 35 -14.54 -26.79 29.11
C VAL A 35 -15.69 -26.89 30.10
N ALA A 36 -16.85 -26.34 29.72
CA ALA A 36 -18.07 -26.42 30.50
C ALA A 36 -18.55 -27.88 30.61
N GLY A 37 -18.82 -28.33 31.84
CA GLY A 37 -19.31 -29.69 32.10
C GLY A 37 -19.00 -30.18 33.51
N GLY A 38 -19.59 -31.31 33.88
CA GLY A 38 -19.46 -31.90 35.22
C GLY A 38 -18.12 -32.58 35.48
N ASN A 39 -17.69 -32.56 36.73
CA ASN A 39 -16.57 -33.38 37.24
C ASN A 39 -17.03 -34.75 37.77
N GLN A 40 -18.33 -35.05 37.68
CA GLN A 40 -18.88 -36.34 38.07
C GLN A 40 -18.53 -37.41 37.06
N LYS A 41 -18.24 -38.61 37.57
CA LYS A 41 -17.96 -39.77 36.76
C LYS A 41 -19.19 -40.18 35.94
N PRO A 42 -19.06 -40.42 34.63
CA PRO A 42 -20.21 -40.76 33.78
C PRO A 42 -20.91 -42.07 34.16
N TRP A 43 -20.15 -43.06 34.64
CA TRP A 43 -20.68 -44.37 35.08
C TRP A 43 -19.74 -45.05 36.08
N LYS A 44 -20.24 -46.12 36.73
CA LYS A 44 -19.50 -46.93 37.72
C LYS A 44 -18.22 -47.55 37.12
N GLN A 45 -17.22 -47.83 37.96
CA GLN A 45 -15.90 -48.34 37.51
C GLN A 45 -15.94 -49.73 36.85
N LYS A 46 -16.93 -50.55 37.21
CA LYS A 46 -17.15 -51.93 36.75
C LYS A 46 -18.66 -52.19 36.63
N GLY A 47 -19.03 -53.28 35.95
CA GLY A 47 -20.43 -53.75 35.85
C GLY A 47 -21.27 -53.16 34.72
N THR A 48 -20.70 -52.31 33.85
CA THR A 48 -21.42 -51.64 32.76
C THR A 48 -21.08 -52.15 31.35
N GLY A 49 -20.07 -53.01 31.21
CA GLY A 49 -19.58 -53.50 29.90
C GLY A 49 -18.90 -52.42 29.02
N ARG A 50 -18.76 -51.18 29.51
CA ARG A 50 -18.18 -50.04 28.78
C ARG A 50 -16.74 -49.78 29.19
N ALA A 51 -15.96 -49.10 28.33
CA ALA A 51 -14.64 -48.59 28.67
C ALA A 51 -14.71 -47.68 29.91
N ARG A 52 -13.67 -47.67 30.74
CA ARG A 52 -13.62 -46.85 31.96
C ARG A 52 -13.45 -45.38 31.62
N GLN A 53 -14.24 -44.51 32.26
CA GLN A 53 -14.21 -43.07 31.99
C GLN A 53 -14.22 -42.28 33.29
N GLY A 54 -13.42 -41.22 33.34
CA GLY A 54 -13.30 -40.34 34.51
C GLY A 54 -14.17 -39.08 34.41
N SER A 55 -14.24 -38.47 33.22
CA SER A 55 -15.03 -37.25 32.98
C SER A 55 -15.41 -37.16 31.50
N ARG A 56 -16.55 -36.53 31.20
CA ARG A 56 -17.00 -36.23 29.83
C ARG A 56 -16.21 -35.11 29.15
N ARG A 57 -15.40 -34.35 29.91
CA ARG A 57 -14.59 -33.23 29.40
C ARG A 57 -13.23 -33.68 28.83
N ALA A 58 -12.93 -34.97 28.90
CA ALA A 58 -11.66 -35.51 28.46
C ALA A 58 -11.48 -35.40 26.93
N PRO A 59 -10.25 -35.24 26.41
CA PRO A 59 -9.98 -34.85 25.03
C PRO A 59 -10.47 -35.84 23.96
N GLN A 60 -10.55 -37.13 24.30
CA GLN A 60 -11.06 -38.17 23.42
C GLN A 60 -12.59 -38.10 23.20
N TRP A 61 -13.31 -37.34 24.03
CA TRP A 61 -14.75 -37.15 23.89
C TRP A 61 -15.06 -36.00 22.92
N VAL A 62 -16.18 -36.12 22.21
CA VAL A 62 -16.72 -35.04 21.39
C VAL A 62 -17.05 -33.85 22.30
N GLY A 63 -16.53 -32.66 21.96
CA GLY A 63 -16.65 -31.46 22.79
C GLY A 63 -15.76 -31.44 24.03
N GLY A 64 -14.82 -32.40 24.16
CA GLY A 64 -13.79 -32.42 25.19
C GLY A 64 -12.76 -31.29 25.04
N GLY A 65 -11.94 -31.08 26.07
CA GLY A 65 -10.89 -30.06 26.04
C GLY A 65 -9.72 -30.43 25.12
N THR A 66 -9.07 -29.42 24.53
CA THR A 66 -7.88 -29.62 23.69
C THR A 66 -6.64 -29.85 24.57
N VAL A 67 -5.81 -30.84 24.21
CA VAL A 67 -4.50 -31.07 24.85
C VAL A 67 -3.42 -30.37 24.05
N PHE A 68 -2.52 -29.65 24.71
CA PHE A 68 -1.41 -28.91 24.10
C PHE A 68 -1.83 -27.96 22.96
N GLY A 69 -3.05 -27.42 23.04
CA GLY A 69 -3.48 -26.35 22.14
C GLY A 69 -2.77 -25.02 22.46
N PRO A 70 -2.92 -24.01 21.60
CA PRO A 70 -2.31 -22.71 21.82
C PRO A 70 -2.82 -22.11 23.15
N THR A 71 -1.87 -21.54 23.89
CA THR A 71 -2.11 -20.74 25.09
C THR A 71 -1.66 -19.31 24.83
N GLY A 72 -2.34 -18.37 25.47
CA GLY A 72 -1.95 -16.96 25.39
C GLY A 72 -0.54 -16.79 25.95
N ARG A 73 0.35 -16.18 25.18
CA ARG A 73 1.76 -16.00 25.54
C ARG A 73 2.28 -14.65 25.07
N LYS A 74 3.33 -14.17 25.73
CA LYS A 74 4.06 -12.98 25.29
C LYS A 74 5.18 -13.39 24.34
N TYR A 75 5.32 -12.67 23.24
CA TYR A 75 6.40 -12.86 22.25
C TYR A 75 7.55 -11.87 22.43
N ASP A 76 7.51 -11.06 23.49
CA ASP A 76 8.45 -9.97 23.72
C ASP A 76 9.90 -10.49 23.87
N GLN A 77 10.81 -9.89 23.12
CA GLN A 77 12.25 -10.12 23.18
C GLN A 77 12.96 -8.80 23.44
N THR A 78 13.77 -8.77 24.49
CA THR A 78 14.59 -7.61 24.84
C THR A 78 15.99 -7.76 24.26
N VAL A 79 16.50 -6.67 23.68
CA VAL A 79 17.87 -6.59 23.16
C VAL A 79 18.61 -5.46 23.89
N PRO A 80 19.86 -5.66 24.35
CA PRO A 80 20.66 -4.64 25.00
C PRO A 80 20.75 -3.34 24.19
N ARG A 81 20.82 -2.19 24.88
CA ARG A 81 20.86 -0.86 24.24
C ARG A 81 22.03 -0.72 23.25
N GLN A 82 23.21 -1.21 23.62
CA GLN A 82 24.41 -1.17 22.79
C GLN A 82 24.24 -1.97 21.49
N ILE A 83 23.64 -3.18 21.58
CA ILE A 83 23.38 -4.02 20.41
C ILE A 83 22.37 -3.35 19.48
N ARG A 84 21.32 -2.69 20.01
CA ARG A 84 20.37 -1.93 19.19
C ARG A 84 21.04 -0.76 18.45
N ALA A 85 21.93 -0.03 19.13
CA ALA A 85 22.68 1.06 18.51
C ALA A 85 23.64 0.53 17.42
N LEU A 86 24.35 -0.56 17.69
CA LEU A 86 25.23 -1.21 16.73
C LEU A 86 24.48 -1.74 15.51
N ALA A 87 23.29 -2.33 15.71
CA ALA A 87 22.43 -2.80 14.63
C ALA A 87 21.96 -1.64 13.74
N ARG A 88 21.51 -0.53 14.34
CA ARG A 88 21.10 0.67 13.60
C ARG A 88 22.26 1.25 12.78
N LYS A 89 23.45 1.36 13.39
CA LYS A 89 24.67 1.80 12.70
C LYS A 89 25.05 0.89 11.54
N SER A 90 25.04 -0.43 11.77
CA SER A 90 25.35 -1.43 10.73
C SER A 90 24.36 -1.36 9.56
N ALA A 91 23.07 -1.12 9.82
CA ALA A 91 22.06 -1.01 8.76
C ALA A 91 22.24 0.26 7.93
N LEU A 92 22.58 1.40 8.57
CA LEU A 92 22.91 2.62 7.84
C LEU A 92 24.18 2.45 6.99
N ASN A 93 25.21 1.78 7.52
CA ASN A 93 26.41 1.44 6.77
C ASN A 93 26.09 0.51 5.58
N ALA A 94 25.19 -0.46 5.75
CA ALA A 94 24.76 -1.34 4.66
C ALA A 94 24.13 -0.55 3.51
N ARG A 95 23.18 0.34 3.82
CA ARG A 95 22.56 1.22 2.83
C ARG A 95 23.55 2.20 2.21
N ALA A 96 24.50 2.70 2.99
CA ALA A 96 25.54 3.60 2.49
C ALA A 96 26.49 2.89 1.52
N ARG A 97 26.85 1.61 1.77
CA ARG A 97 27.66 0.80 0.83
C ARG A 97 26.95 0.53 -0.50
N GLU A 98 25.62 0.60 -0.53
CA GLU A 98 24.79 0.42 -1.73
C GLU A 98 24.47 1.75 -2.44
N ASP A 99 25.12 2.85 -2.04
CA ASP A 99 24.81 4.21 -2.50
C ASP A 99 23.32 4.60 -2.35
N ALA A 100 22.67 3.99 -1.35
CA ALA A 100 21.23 4.10 -1.11
C ALA A 100 20.87 5.06 0.03
N VAL A 101 21.85 5.82 0.54
CA VAL A 101 21.64 6.87 1.52
C VAL A 101 21.83 8.22 0.83
N ILE A 102 20.77 9.01 0.81
CA ILE A 102 20.77 10.35 0.19
C ILE A 102 20.54 11.36 1.31
N VAL A 103 21.47 12.30 1.46
CA VAL A 103 21.32 13.42 2.39
C VAL A 103 20.64 14.58 1.66
N ILE A 104 19.64 15.16 2.30
CA ILE A 104 18.84 16.26 1.77
C ILE A 104 18.80 17.42 2.75
N ASP A 105 18.58 18.61 2.20
CA ASP A 105 18.35 19.81 3.00
C ASP A 105 17.08 19.72 3.83
N ASN A 106 16.96 20.66 4.76
CA ASN A 106 15.87 20.69 5.70
C ASN A 106 14.50 20.82 5.01
N PHE A 107 13.58 19.90 5.31
CA PHE A 107 12.20 20.05 4.86
C PHE A 107 11.53 21.22 5.61
N ASN A 108 11.22 22.28 4.88
CA ASN A 108 10.43 23.40 5.37
C ASN A 108 9.12 23.50 4.57
N TYR A 109 8.09 22.77 5.01
CA TYR A 109 6.78 22.76 4.37
C TYR A 109 5.82 23.59 5.22
N ASP A 110 5.36 24.73 4.71
CA ASP A 110 4.36 25.57 5.39
C ASP A 110 3.00 24.86 5.46
N ALA A 111 2.65 24.11 4.42
CA ALA A 111 1.41 23.35 4.31
C ALA A 111 1.69 21.90 3.85
N PRO A 112 0.89 20.91 4.27
CA PRO A 112 1.04 19.53 3.81
C PRO A 112 0.67 19.41 2.32
N SER A 113 1.60 18.93 1.50
CA SER A 113 1.44 18.77 0.05
C SER A 113 2.10 17.48 -0.45
N THR A 114 1.27 16.48 -0.78
CA THR A 114 1.71 15.23 -1.39
C THR A 114 2.39 15.45 -2.74
N LYS A 115 1.92 16.44 -3.51
CA LYS A 115 2.46 16.79 -4.84
C LYS A 115 3.91 17.26 -4.75
N GLN A 116 4.24 18.10 -3.76
CA GLN A 116 5.61 18.56 -3.56
C GLN A 116 6.54 17.38 -3.22
N LEU A 117 6.10 16.49 -2.33
CA LEU A 117 6.90 15.35 -1.92
C LEU A 117 7.10 14.35 -3.07
N VAL A 118 6.06 14.07 -3.87
CA VAL A 118 6.17 13.22 -5.08
C VAL A 118 7.11 13.84 -6.12
N SER A 119 7.05 15.17 -6.29
CA SER A 119 7.97 15.88 -7.19
C SER A 119 9.43 15.73 -6.76
N LEU A 120 9.70 15.81 -5.46
CA LEU A 120 11.04 15.59 -4.90
C LEU A 120 11.52 14.14 -5.12
N LEU A 121 10.67 13.16 -4.83
CA LEU A 121 11.00 11.74 -5.06
C LEU A 121 11.25 11.44 -6.55
N SER A 122 10.51 12.11 -7.44
CA SER A 122 10.69 11.97 -8.89
C SER A 122 11.98 12.64 -9.37
N ALA A 123 12.34 13.79 -8.83
CA ALA A 123 13.60 14.47 -9.13
C ALA A 123 14.82 13.63 -8.70
N LEU A 124 14.69 12.90 -7.59
CA LEU A 124 15.70 11.97 -7.09
C LEU A 124 15.70 10.60 -7.81
N GLY A 125 14.72 10.33 -8.68
CA GLY A 125 14.61 9.05 -9.40
C GLY A 125 14.29 7.84 -8.51
N VAL A 126 13.63 8.06 -7.36
CA VAL A 126 13.35 7.01 -6.36
C VAL A 126 11.86 6.67 -6.24
N THR A 127 11.01 7.18 -7.12
CA THR A 127 9.55 6.99 -7.07
C THR A 127 9.12 5.51 -7.08
N ASP A 128 9.87 4.65 -7.77
CA ASP A 128 9.58 3.22 -7.88
C ASP A 128 10.23 2.36 -6.78
N LYS A 129 10.91 2.99 -5.82
CA LYS A 129 11.61 2.30 -4.72
C LYS A 129 10.88 2.50 -3.40
N LYS A 130 11.15 1.65 -2.40
CA LYS A 130 10.71 1.90 -1.03
C LYS A 130 11.60 2.97 -0.40
N VAL A 131 11.01 4.08 0.00
CA VAL A 131 11.74 5.24 0.50
C VAL A 131 11.45 5.45 1.98
N LEU A 132 12.49 5.56 2.78
CA LEU A 132 12.41 5.99 4.17
C LEU A 132 12.90 7.42 4.27
N ILE A 133 12.07 8.34 4.71
CA ILE A 133 12.42 9.74 4.96
C ILE A 133 12.61 9.94 6.46
N LEU A 134 13.83 10.32 6.85
CA LEU A 134 14.22 10.61 8.22
C LEU A 134 14.31 12.12 8.42
N THR A 135 13.38 12.66 9.20
CA THR A 135 13.32 14.10 9.52
C THR A 135 14.06 14.43 10.79
N ASP A 136 14.48 15.69 10.90
CA ASP A 136 14.90 16.26 12.18
C ASP A 136 13.67 16.55 13.05
N GLY A 137 13.54 15.80 14.14
CA GLY A 137 12.38 15.85 15.02
C GLY A 137 11.05 15.51 14.33
N LEU A 138 9.96 15.98 14.93
CA LEU A 138 8.59 15.68 14.51
C LEU A 138 8.06 16.76 13.56
N LYS A 139 8.12 16.50 12.25
CA LYS A 139 7.61 17.40 11.21
C LYS A 139 6.25 16.96 10.69
N LYS A 140 5.18 17.46 11.30
CA LYS A 140 3.79 17.08 10.98
C LYS A 140 3.44 17.27 9.50
N ASN A 141 3.81 18.40 8.90
CA ASN A 141 3.48 18.70 7.51
C ASN A 141 4.13 17.72 6.53
N VAL A 142 5.39 17.34 6.77
CA VAL A 142 6.12 16.34 5.96
C VAL A 142 5.51 14.96 6.15
N PHE A 143 5.23 14.57 7.40
CA PHE A 143 4.56 13.29 7.71
C PHE A 143 3.20 13.16 7.02
N LEU A 144 2.36 14.21 7.08
CA LEU A 144 1.05 14.23 6.42
C LEU A 144 1.18 14.16 4.89
N SER A 145 2.23 14.77 4.33
CA SER A 145 2.53 14.74 2.89
C SER A 145 2.98 13.36 2.40
N GLY A 146 3.65 12.58 3.25
CA GLY A 146 4.14 11.24 2.91
C GLY A 146 3.17 10.10 3.24
N ARG A 147 2.28 10.25 4.24
CA ARG A 147 1.42 9.19 4.77
C ARG A 147 0.60 8.43 3.71
N ASN A 148 0.16 9.10 2.65
CA ASN A 148 -0.69 8.48 1.62
C ASN A 148 0.11 7.68 0.57
N LEU A 149 1.43 7.81 0.55
CA LEU A 149 2.29 7.13 -0.43
C LEU A 149 2.62 5.72 0.06
N GLN A 150 2.22 4.70 -0.70
CA GLN A 150 2.36 3.29 -0.30
C GLN A 150 3.81 2.84 -0.09
N ARG A 151 4.76 3.43 -0.84
CA ARG A 151 6.17 3.05 -0.83
C ARG A 151 7.03 3.99 0.01
N THR A 152 6.45 5.02 0.62
CA THR A 152 7.19 6.03 1.38
C THR A 152 6.80 5.98 2.84
N HIS A 153 7.79 5.93 3.71
CA HIS A 153 7.57 6.06 5.15
C HIS A 153 8.32 7.26 5.68
N VAL A 154 7.64 8.14 6.42
CA VAL A 154 8.24 9.33 7.05
C VAL A 154 8.31 9.09 8.55
N MET A 155 9.46 9.30 9.18
CA MET A 155 9.61 9.23 10.62
C MET A 155 10.75 10.13 11.12
N PRO A 156 10.74 10.55 12.39
CA PRO A 156 11.90 11.21 13.00
C PRO A 156 13.12 10.29 13.02
N TYR A 157 14.32 10.86 12.85
CA TYR A 157 15.57 10.12 12.92
C TYR A 157 15.78 9.41 14.27
N ALA A 158 15.30 9.99 15.38
CA ALA A 158 15.44 9.39 16.71
C ALA A 158 14.71 8.04 16.86
N ASP A 159 13.54 7.91 16.21
CA ASP A 159 12.61 6.78 16.36
C ASP A 159 12.92 5.63 15.40
N VAL A 160 13.85 5.82 14.46
CA VAL A 160 14.13 4.83 13.42
C VAL A 160 14.62 3.51 14.00
N SER A 161 14.02 2.40 13.60
CA SER A 161 14.48 1.06 13.99
C SER A 161 15.37 0.48 12.89
N THR A 162 16.20 -0.51 13.24
CA THR A 162 16.97 -1.28 12.25
C THR A 162 16.07 -1.90 11.19
N TYR A 163 14.85 -2.31 11.56
CA TYR A 163 13.85 -2.85 10.64
C TYR A 163 13.45 -1.83 9.57
N HIS A 164 13.19 -0.58 9.93
CA HIS A 164 12.76 0.44 8.97
C HIS A 164 13.85 0.75 7.92
N ILE A 165 15.11 0.80 8.34
CA ILE A 165 16.26 1.03 7.45
C ILE A 165 16.43 -0.14 6.48
N LEU A 166 16.26 -1.38 6.94
CA LEU A 166 16.38 -2.57 6.09
C LEU A 166 15.13 -2.81 5.23
N TRP A 167 13.96 -2.32 5.64
CA TRP A 167 12.73 -2.41 4.85
C TRP A 167 12.71 -1.48 3.63
N SER A 168 13.39 -0.34 3.74
CA SER A 168 13.50 0.65 2.67
C SER A 168 14.64 0.30 1.72
N ASP A 169 14.45 0.60 0.43
CA ASP A 169 15.47 0.47 -0.60
C ASP A 169 16.37 1.71 -0.63
N VAL A 170 15.81 2.88 -0.33
CA VAL A 170 16.54 4.17 -0.25
C VAL A 170 16.18 4.89 1.04
N VAL A 171 17.17 5.44 1.72
CA VAL A 171 17.02 6.24 2.94
C VAL A 171 17.36 7.69 2.63
N LEU A 172 16.37 8.57 2.72
CA LEU A 172 16.53 10.01 2.68
C LEU A 172 16.72 10.53 4.09
N VAL A 173 17.83 11.20 4.37
CA VAL A 173 18.14 11.74 5.69
C VAL A 173 18.29 13.24 5.61
N GLU A 174 17.55 13.94 6.46
CA GLU A 174 17.72 15.38 6.62
C GLU A 174 19.09 15.69 7.22
N SER A 175 19.80 16.68 6.68
CA SER A 175 21.14 17.05 7.14
C SER A 175 21.16 17.48 8.61
N SER A 176 20.17 18.27 9.03
CA SER A 176 19.99 18.69 10.42
C SER A 176 19.84 17.52 11.38
N ALA A 177 19.19 16.43 10.94
CA ALA A 177 19.00 15.23 11.77
C ALA A 177 20.33 14.51 12.07
N LEU A 178 21.35 14.72 11.22
CA LEU A 178 22.71 14.21 11.43
C LEU A 178 23.60 15.19 12.22
N GLY A 179 23.10 16.39 12.53
CA GLY A 179 23.87 17.46 13.16
C GLY A 179 24.83 18.16 12.20
N TYR A 180 24.65 17.99 10.88
CA TYR A 180 25.44 18.67 9.85
C TYR A 180 24.62 19.77 9.18
N GLN A 181 25.23 20.94 9.01
CA GLN A 181 24.68 21.99 8.17
C GLN A 181 25.33 21.85 6.80
N LEU A 182 24.54 21.52 5.78
CA LEU A 182 25.04 21.54 4.41
C LEU A 182 25.24 22.99 4.01
N GLU A 183 26.42 23.31 3.49
CA GLU A 183 26.60 24.57 2.77
C GLU A 183 25.73 24.52 1.52
N SER A 184 24.95 25.57 1.29
CA SER A 184 24.15 25.69 0.08
C SER A 184 25.10 25.74 -1.12
N VAL A 185 25.26 24.60 -1.80
CA VAL A 185 25.82 24.61 -3.15
C VAL A 185 24.83 25.42 -3.97
N ALA A 186 25.22 26.65 -4.29
CA ALA A 186 24.42 27.55 -5.10
C ALA A 186 23.90 26.77 -6.32
N GLU A 187 22.59 26.60 -6.42
CA GLU A 187 21.97 26.22 -7.67
C GLU A 187 22.52 27.20 -8.71
N LYS A 188 23.33 26.72 -9.66
CA LYS A 188 23.58 27.51 -10.87
C LYS A 188 22.21 27.93 -11.36
N PRO A 189 21.90 29.24 -11.44
CA PRO A 189 20.58 29.67 -11.83
C PRO A 189 20.30 29.05 -13.17
N ARG A 190 19.31 28.15 -13.21
CA ARG A 190 18.81 27.60 -14.46
C ARG A 190 18.39 28.81 -15.27
N ALA A 191 19.18 29.13 -16.31
CA ALA A 191 19.03 30.32 -17.12
C ALA A 191 17.54 30.56 -17.36
N ALA A 192 17.06 31.69 -16.84
CA ALA A 192 15.71 32.15 -17.05
C ALA A 192 15.47 32.14 -18.56
N LYS A 193 14.58 31.25 -19.03
CA LYS A 193 14.05 31.39 -20.38
C LYS A 193 13.45 32.80 -20.45
N PRO A 194 13.84 33.64 -21.42
CA PRO A 194 13.30 34.99 -21.51
C PRO A 194 11.77 34.90 -21.62
N LYS A 195 11.07 35.65 -20.75
CA LYS A 195 9.65 35.92 -20.92
C LYS A 195 9.46 36.54 -22.30
N PRO A 196 8.59 36.00 -23.17
CA PRO A 196 8.19 36.75 -24.35
C PRO A 196 7.30 37.90 -23.88
N GLU A 197 7.75 39.11 -24.15
CA GLU A 197 6.95 40.33 -24.08
C GLU A 197 5.66 40.17 -24.89
N GLY A 198 4.59 40.78 -24.38
CA GLY A 198 3.24 40.59 -24.89
C GLY A 198 3.08 41.04 -26.35
N LYS A 199 2.60 40.13 -27.19
CA LYS A 199 1.73 40.45 -28.32
C LYS A 199 0.38 39.76 -28.12
N SER A 200 -0.64 40.61 -27.96
CA SER A 200 -2.08 40.37 -28.05
C SER A 200 -2.53 39.02 -28.62
N ARG A 201 -2.73 38.02 -27.75
CA ARG A 201 -3.46 36.77 -28.07
C ARG A 201 -4.99 36.95 -27.99
N GLY A 202 -5.48 38.08 -28.46
CA GLY A 202 -6.92 38.37 -28.62
C GLY A 202 -7.45 38.10 -30.04
N ALA A 203 -6.61 38.22 -31.08
CA ALA A 203 -7.06 38.11 -32.47
C ALA A 203 -6.90 36.69 -33.09
N ALA A 204 -5.85 35.94 -32.71
CA ALA A 204 -5.54 34.64 -33.33
C ALA A 204 -6.44 33.46 -32.89
N LYS A 205 -7.34 33.67 -31.91
CA LYS A 205 -8.31 32.65 -31.45
C LYS A 205 -9.68 32.75 -32.13
N ALA A 206 -9.94 33.83 -32.86
CA ALA A 206 -11.17 34.03 -33.63
C ALA A 206 -11.09 33.38 -35.03
N GLU A 207 -9.95 33.50 -35.72
CA GLU A 207 -9.78 32.99 -37.08
C GLU A 207 -9.64 31.45 -37.12
N ALA A 208 -8.94 30.83 -36.16
CA ALA A 208 -8.79 29.38 -36.08
C ALA A 208 -10.08 28.62 -35.67
N LYS A 209 -11.09 29.33 -35.15
CA LYS A 209 -12.40 28.77 -34.79
C LYS A 209 -13.40 28.85 -35.95
N ALA A 210 -13.23 29.82 -36.87
CA ALA A 210 -14.03 29.96 -38.09
C ALA A 210 -13.63 28.92 -39.14
N GLU A 211 -12.33 28.65 -39.31
CA GLU A 211 -11.82 27.70 -40.30
C GLU A 211 -12.20 26.24 -39.97
N LYS A 212 -12.10 25.85 -38.68
CA LYS A 212 -12.53 24.51 -38.23
C LYS A 212 -14.05 24.29 -38.29
N ALA A 213 -14.85 25.34 -38.18
CA ALA A 213 -16.31 25.27 -38.33
C ALA A 213 -16.74 25.12 -39.80
N ALA A 214 -16.02 25.73 -40.75
CA ALA A 214 -16.26 25.58 -42.18
C ALA A 214 -15.95 24.15 -42.68
N THR A 215 -14.82 23.57 -42.25
CA THR A 215 -14.46 22.17 -42.62
C THR A 215 -15.39 21.11 -42.03
N ARG A 216 -15.99 21.34 -40.86
CA ARG A 216 -17.01 20.43 -40.28
C ARG A 216 -18.36 20.51 -40.99
N ARG A 217 -18.75 21.69 -41.51
CA ARG A 217 -19.99 21.85 -42.31
C ARG A 217 -19.85 21.26 -43.72
N ALA A 218 -18.65 21.32 -44.32
CA ALA A 218 -18.37 20.73 -45.63
C ALA A 218 -18.35 19.19 -45.60
N THR A 219 -17.81 18.58 -44.54
CA THR A 219 -17.79 17.12 -44.37
C THR A 219 -19.18 16.54 -44.06
N ALA A 220 -20.02 17.27 -43.31
CA ALA A 220 -21.41 16.86 -43.06
C ALA A 220 -22.32 16.94 -44.31
N LYS A 221 -22.09 17.91 -45.22
CA LYS A 221 -22.80 18.00 -46.51
C LYS A 221 -22.33 16.95 -47.53
N LYS A 222 -21.07 16.50 -47.45
CA LYS A 222 -20.55 15.43 -48.32
C LYS A 222 -21.11 14.06 -47.90
N ALA A 223 -21.19 13.77 -46.60
CA ALA A 223 -21.75 12.52 -46.07
C ALA A 223 -23.26 12.35 -46.33
N THR A 224 -24.04 13.45 -46.35
CA THR A 224 -25.47 13.41 -46.67
C THR A 224 -25.77 13.28 -48.16
N ARG A 225 -24.85 13.69 -49.06
CA ARG A 225 -25.00 13.45 -50.51
C ARG A 225 -24.64 12.02 -50.91
N THR A 226 -23.64 11.39 -50.29
CA THR A 226 -23.31 9.97 -50.58
C THR A 226 -24.39 9.01 -50.08
N ALA A 227 -24.98 9.26 -48.90
CA ALA A 227 -26.08 8.43 -48.38
C ALA A 227 -27.40 8.56 -49.17
N ALA A 228 -27.63 9.69 -49.84
CA ALA A 228 -28.79 9.90 -50.71
C ALA A 228 -28.61 9.29 -52.13
N GLN A 229 -27.38 8.98 -52.54
CA GLN A 229 -27.09 8.35 -53.84
C GLN A 229 -27.10 6.82 -53.78
N GLU A 230 -26.77 6.21 -52.63
CA GLU A 230 -26.85 4.74 -52.43
C GLU A 230 -28.28 4.21 -52.22
N SER A 231 -29.22 5.04 -51.80
CA SER A 231 -30.63 4.65 -51.58
C SER A 231 -31.52 4.72 -52.84
N ARG A 232 -30.98 5.17 -53.99
CA ARG A 232 -31.69 5.25 -55.27
C ARG A 232 -31.36 4.12 -56.27
N ALA A 233 -30.45 3.21 -55.93
CA ALA A 233 -30.00 2.14 -56.81
C ALA A 233 -30.19 0.74 -56.20
N ALA A 234 -31.35 0.42 -55.62
CA ALA A 234 -31.71 -0.98 -55.33
C ALA A 234 -33.21 -1.17 -55.04
N LYS A 235 -33.96 -1.68 -56.04
CA LYS A 235 -35.03 -2.71 -55.92
C LYS A 235 -35.79 -2.86 -57.26
N PRO A 236 -36.53 -3.97 -57.52
CA PRO A 236 -36.43 -5.34 -56.99
C PRO A 236 -36.59 -6.44 -58.09
N LYS A 237 -36.22 -7.70 -57.80
CA LYS A 237 -36.90 -8.88 -58.38
C LYS A 237 -37.20 -9.93 -57.32
N ALA A 238 -38.34 -10.60 -57.53
CA ALA A 238 -39.19 -11.26 -56.56
C ALA A 238 -38.92 -12.77 -56.35
N LYS A 239 -39.58 -13.32 -55.31
CA LYS A 239 -39.96 -14.73 -54.95
C LYS A 239 -39.42 -15.11 -53.55
N ALA A 240 -40.10 -15.82 -52.66
CA ALA A 240 -41.48 -16.31 -52.51
C ALA A 240 -41.71 -16.61 -50.99
N LYS A 241 -42.97 -16.69 -50.57
CA LYS A 241 -43.46 -16.81 -49.18
C LYS A 241 -43.23 -18.19 -48.54
N THR A 242 -42.98 -18.25 -47.21
CA THR A 242 -43.61 -19.23 -46.28
C THR A 242 -43.47 -18.88 -44.77
N LYS A 243 -44.64 -18.67 -44.13
CA LYS A 243 -45.16 -18.99 -42.77
C LYS A 243 -44.37 -18.76 -41.44
N LYS A 244 -45.04 -18.01 -40.52
CA LYS A 244 -44.93 -17.90 -39.03
C LYS A 244 -45.28 -19.25 -38.31
N PRO A 245 -45.13 -19.48 -36.96
CA PRO A 245 -45.38 -18.58 -35.79
C PRO A 245 -44.32 -18.63 -34.64
N ALA A 246 -44.02 -17.55 -33.90
CA ALA A 246 -44.55 -17.06 -32.59
C ALA A 246 -44.57 -18.02 -31.36
N ALA A 247 -43.74 -17.74 -30.33
CA ALA A 247 -43.96 -18.04 -28.89
C ALA A 247 -42.93 -17.25 -28.02
N LYS A 248 -43.31 -16.23 -27.24
CA LYS A 248 -43.78 -16.17 -25.82
C LYS A 248 -42.70 -16.36 -24.72
N LYS A 249 -42.40 -15.27 -24.00
CA LYS A 249 -41.82 -15.22 -22.64
C LYS A 249 -42.76 -15.84 -21.60
N PRO A 250 -42.26 -16.29 -20.45
CA PRO A 250 -43.01 -16.22 -19.20
C PRO A 250 -42.34 -15.32 -18.16
N ALA A 251 -43.21 -14.68 -17.36
CA ALA A 251 -42.89 -13.88 -16.19
C ALA A 251 -43.24 -14.65 -14.90
N GLY A 252 -42.43 -14.45 -13.86
CA GLY A 252 -42.86 -14.27 -12.46
C GLY A 252 -43.30 -15.48 -11.62
N LYS A 253 -42.67 -15.64 -10.44
CA LYS A 253 -43.41 -15.95 -9.20
C LYS A 253 -42.64 -15.50 -7.94
N LYS A 254 -43.24 -14.55 -7.23
CA LYS A 254 -43.06 -14.21 -5.80
C LYS A 254 -43.92 -15.15 -4.94
N LYS A 255 -43.46 -15.52 -3.75
CA LYS A 255 -44.15 -15.85 -2.46
C LYS A 255 -43.15 -16.67 -1.62
N GLY A 256 -42.99 -16.55 -0.31
CA GLY A 256 -43.71 -15.84 0.75
C GLY A 256 -43.02 -16.16 2.09
N ARG A 257 -43.35 -15.38 3.12
CA ARG A 257 -42.89 -15.47 4.52
C ARG A 257 -43.18 -16.83 5.19
N ASN A 258 -42.30 -17.22 6.11
CA ASN A 258 -42.59 -17.47 7.53
C ASN A 258 -41.35 -17.12 8.35
#